data_AF-A0A6P8V636-F1
#
_entry.id   AF-A0A6P8V636-F1
#
_cell.length_a   1.000
_cell.length_b   1.000
_cell.length_c   1.000
_cell.angle_alpha   90.00
_cell.angle_beta   90.00
_cell.angle_gamma   90.00
#
_symmetry.space_group_name_H-M   'P 1'
#
loop_
_entity.id
_entity.type
_entity.pdbx_description
1 polymer ?
#
loop_
_entity_poly.entity_id
_entity_poly.type
_entity_poly.pdbx_seq_one_letter_code
_entity_poly.pdbx_strand_id
1 'polypeptide(L)'
;MKEMSSAMPGGQQPQKHYGITSAISLAPPREIDHQYTKKLCDAMKPFGVFEDEEELNHRLAVLGKLNNFVKEWISEISELKNLPPSAISCVGGKIFTFGSYRLGVHTKGADIDALCVAPRHVERSDFFSSFFEKFKQHEEIKDLRAVEDAFVPVIKFKFDGIEIDLLFARLALQSIPDNLDLRGDSILRNLDIRCIRSLNGCRVTDEILYLVPNKENFRLTLRAIKLWAKRRGIYSNMLGFLGGVSWAMLVARTCQLYPNAVAATLVHKFFLVFSKW
;
A
#
# COMPACT_ATOMS: atom_id res chain seq x y z
N MET A 1 23.36 -58.49 17.11
CA MET A 1 22.32 -57.61 17.67
C MET A 1 22.43 -56.28 16.96
N LYS A 2 21.40 -55.90 16.18
CA LYS A 2 21.31 -54.59 15.52
C LYS A 2 20.71 -53.62 16.53
N GLU A 3 21.45 -52.59 16.93
CA GLU A 3 20.89 -51.46 17.68
C GLU A 3 20.13 -50.55 16.71
N MET A 4 18.84 -50.38 16.98
CA MET A 4 17.96 -49.42 16.31
C MET A 4 18.24 -48.03 16.90
N SER A 5 18.72 -47.09 16.09
CA SER A 5 18.70 -45.68 16.45
C SER A 5 17.29 -45.12 16.22
N SER A 6 16.71 -44.58 17.28
CA SER A 6 15.42 -43.89 17.25
C SER A 6 15.61 -42.50 16.62
N ALA A 7 14.95 -42.26 15.50
CA ALA A 7 14.83 -40.94 14.90
C ALA A 7 13.91 -40.06 15.76
N MET A 8 14.41 -38.91 16.21
CA MET A 8 13.61 -37.88 16.88
C MET A 8 12.68 -37.19 15.86
N PRO A 9 11.41 -36.88 16.20
CA PRO A 9 10.53 -36.14 15.28
C PRO A 9 10.95 -34.66 15.24
N GLY A 10 11.10 -34.13 14.02
CA GLY A 10 11.40 -32.73 13.77
C GLY A 10 10.38 -31.80 14.40
N GLY A 11 10.87 -30.78 15.09
CA GLY A 11 10.05 -29.74 15.72
C GLY A 11 9.19 -29.02 14.68
N GLN A 12 7.87 -29.06 14.87
CA GLN A 12 6.93 -28.22 14.14
C GLN A 12 7.23 -26.75 14.48
N GLN A 13 7.59 -25.95 13.47
CA GLN A 13 7.62 -24.50 13.62
C GLN A 13 6.25 -24.03 14.09
N PRO A 14 6.16 -23.13 15.09
CA PRO A 14 4.88 -22.64 15.58
C PRO A 14 4.08 -22.03 14.42
N GLN A 15 2.90 -22.57 14.18
CA GLN A 15 2.02 -22.16 13.09
C GLN A 15 1.69 -20.67 13.30
N LYS A 16 2.17 -19.81 12.40
CA LYS A 16 1.97 -18.36 12.50
C LYS A 16 0.48 -18.06 12.53
N HIS A 17 -0.02 -17.67 13.69
CA HIS A 17 -1.41 -17.29 13.90
C HIS A 17 -1.62 -15.84 13.46
N TYR A 18 -2.71 -15.57 12.74
CA TYR A 18 -3.05 -14.25 12.24
C TYR A 18 -4.36 -13.78 12.86
N GLY A 19 -4.40 -12.52 13.31
CA GLY A 19 -5.57 -11.90 13.92
C GLY A 19 -5.68 -12.12 15.43
N ILE A 20 -6.74 -11.59 16.02
CA ILE A 20 -6.97 -11.61 17.49
C ILE A 20 -7.72 -12.86 17.99
N THR A 21 -8.22 -13.71 17.09
CA THR A 21 -8.94 -14.96 17.42
C THR A 21 -8.41 -16.11 16.59
N SER A 22 -8.60 -17.35 17.06
CA SER A 22 -8.39 -18.56 16.26
C SER A 22 -9.14 -18.52 14.92
N ALA A 23 -8.60 -19.21 13.93
CA ALA A 23 -9.27 -19.42 12.64
C ALA A 23 -10.57 -20.23 12.84
N ILE A 24 -11.61 -19.93 12.05
CA ILE A 24 -12.86 -20.70 12.07
C ILE A 24 -12.68 -22.05 11.38
N SER A 25 -11.87 -22.09 10.32
CA SER A 25 -11.56 -23.34 9.63
C SER A 25 -10.17 -23.28 8.99
N LEU A 26 -9.41 -24.36 9.19
CA LEU A 26 -8.12 -24.60 8.54
C LEU A 26 -8.26 -25.54 7.33
N ALA A 27 -9.49 -25.86 6.90
CA ALA A 27 -9.72 -26.79 5.80
C ALA A 27 -9.07 -26.28 4.50
N PRO A 28 -8.30 -27.11 3.79
CA PRO A 28 -7.77 -26.76 2.48
C PRO A 28 -8.90 -26.68 1.43
N PRO A 29 -8.66 -25.98 0.32
CA PRO A 29 -9.62 -25.91 -0.78
C PRO A 29 -9.78 -27.29 -1.44
N ARG A 30 -10.99 -27.58 -1.93
CA ARG A 30 -11.25 -28.72 -2.80
C ARG A 30 -11.04 -28.31 -4.26
N GLU A 31 -10.90 -29.28 -5.15
CA GLU A 31 -10.75 -29.04 -6.59
C GLU A 31 -11.86 -28.14 -7.16
N ILE A 32 -13.10 -28.34 -6.71
CA ILE A 32 -14.23 -27.51 -7.12
C ILE A 32 -14.09 -26.03 -6.72
N ASP A 33 -13.44 -25.74 -5.59
CA ASP A 33 -13.21 -24.37 -5.11
C ASP A 33 -12.18 -23.65 -6.00
N HIS A 34 -11.20 -24.38 -6.55
CA HIS A 34 -10.27 -23.87 -7.56
C HIS A 34 -10.98 -23.59 -8.89
N GLN A 35 -11.87 -24.48 -9.33
CA GLN A 35 -12.68 -24.26 -10.53
C GLN A 35 -13.56 -23.02 -10.39
N TYR A 36 -14.21 -22.81 -9.24
CA TYR A 36 -14.97 -21.59 -8.97
C TYR A 36 -14.09 -20.35 -8.88
N THR A 37 -12.88 -20.46 -8.34
CA THR A 37 -11.92 -19.36 -8.31
C THR A 37 -11.51 -18.95 -9.73
N LYS A 38 -11.30 -19.91 -10.63
CA LYS A 38 -11.05 -19.62 -12.05
C LYS A 38 -12.24 -18.92 -12.70
N LYS A 39 -13.46 -19.42 -12.50
CA LYS A 39 -14.70 -18.78 -12.98
C LYS A 39 -14.88 -17.36 -12.44
N LEU A 40 -14.53 -17.13 -11.17
CA LEU A 40 -14.53 -15.80 -10.56
C LEU A 40 -13.55 -14.85 -11.26
N CYS A 41 -12.31 -15.29 -11.51
CA CYS A 41 -11.34 -14.52 -12.29
C CYS A 41 -11.88 -14.17 -13.68
N ASP A 42 -12.40 -15.16 -14.40
CA ASP A 42 -12.91 -14.97 -15.76
C ASP A 42 -14.11 -14.02 -15.80
N ALA A 43 -15.02 -14.12 -14.82
CA ALA A 43 -16.16 -13.21 -14.70
C ALA A 43 -15.74 -11.76 -14.37
N MET A 44 -14.59 -11.57 -13.73
CA MET A 44 -14.08 -10.25 -13.36
C MET A 44 -13.33 -9.54 -14.49
N LYS A 45 -12.72 -10.27 -15.44
CA LYS A 45 -11.93 -9.72 -16.55
C LYS A 45 -12.66 -8.62 -17.36
N PRO A 46 -13.93 -8.80 -17.78
CA PRO A 46 -14.63 -7.78 -18.58
C PRO A 46 -14.85 -6.46 -17.86
N PHE A 47 -14.71 -6.42 -16.53
CA PHE A 47 -14.90 -5.22 -15.73
C PHE A 47 -13.61 -4.39 -15.54
N GLY A 48 -12.50 -4.75 -16.21
CA GLY A 48 -11.25 -4.00 -16.16
C GLY A 48 -10.61 -3.97 -14.76
N VAL A 49 -10.90 -4.99 -13.93
CA VAL A 49 -10.36 -5.05 -12.57
C VAL A 49 -8.95 -5.62 -12.51
N PHE A 50 -8.39 -6.06 -13.64
CA PHE A 50 -6.99 -6.45 -13.78
C PHE A 50 -6.30 -5.44 -14.69
N GLU A 51 -5.10 -5.04 -14.30
CA GLU A 51 -4.25 -4.16 -15.09
C GLU A 51 -3.31 -5.02 -15.95
N ASP A 52 -2.96 -4.53 -17.14
CA ASP A 52 -2.08 -5.26 -18.06
C ASP A 52 -0.61 -5.08 -17.65
N GLU A 53 0.27 -5.99 -18.07
CA GLU A 53 1.69 -5.92 -17.71
C GLU A 53 2.37 -4.67 -18.25
N GLU A 54 1.96 -4.18 -19.43
CA GLU A 54 2.48 -2.95 -20.02
C GLU A 54 2.15 -1.71 -19.16
N GLU A 55 0.90 -1.59 -18.70
CA GLU A 55 0.47 -0.52 -17.79
C GLU A 55 1.20 -0.60 -16.45
N LEU A 56 1.42 -1.82 -15.93
CA LEU A 56 2.17 -2.01 -14.69
C LEU A 56 3.63 -1.56 -14.83
N ASN A 57 4.29 -1.94 -15.94
CA ASN A 57 5.66 -1.52 -16.24
C ASN A 57 5.77 -0.01 -16.42
N HIS A 58 4.78 0.61 -17.07
CA HIS A 58 4.69 2.06 -17.21
C HIS A 58 4.63 2.76 -15.84
N ARG A 59 3.77 2.29 -14.94
CA ARG A 59 3.68 2.83 -13.56
C ARG A 59 4.99 2.68 -12.78
N LEU A 60 5.70 1.57 -12.94
CA LEU A 60 7.00 1.36 -12.31
C LEU A 60 8.05 2.35 -12.82
N ALA A 61 8.07 2.62 -14.13
CA ALA A 61 8.96 3.62 -14.72
C ALA A 61 8.67 5.03 -14.19
N VAL A 62 7.40 5.43 -14.13
CA VAL A 62 6.97 6.72 -13.57
C VAL A 62 7.35 6.86 -12.10
N LEU A 63 7.16 5.81 -11.28
CA LEU A 63 7.59 5.81 -9.88
C LEU A 63 9.12 5.92 -9.72
N GLY A 64 9.88 5.29 -10.62
CA GLY A 64 11.34 5.41 -10.66
C GLY A 64 11.79 6.85 -10.95
N LYS A 65 11.20 7.48 -11.98
CA LYS A 65 11.43 8.90 -12.30
C LYS A 65 11.07 9.80 -11.11
N LEU A 66 9.89 9.60 -10.52
CA LEU A 66 9.41 10.39 -9.38
C LEU A 66 10.33 10.25 -8.15
N ASN A 67 10.83 9.05 -7.87
CA ASN A 67 11.76 8.83 -6.77
C ASN A 67 13.09 9.56 -6.97
N ASN A 68 13.59 9.63 -8.21
CA ASN A 68 14.79 10.40 -8.53
C ASN A 68 14.56 11.90 -8.35
N PHE A 69 13.41 12.43 -8.77
CA PHE A 69 13.02 13.82 -8.52
C PHE A 69 13.03 14.19 -7.05
N VAL A 70 12.50 13.32 -6.20
CA VAL A 70 12.49 13.53 -4.74
C VAL A 70 13.92 13.53 -4.18
N LYS A 71 14.78 12.61 -4.61
CA LYS A 71 16.19 12.56 -4.16
C LYS A 71 16.97 13.81 -4.58
N GLU A 72 16.79 14.26 -5.83
CA GLU A 72 17.42 15.47 -6.36
C GLU A 72 16.96 16.71 -5.58
N TRP A 73 15.65 16.90 -5.43
CA TRP A 73 15.10 18.02 -4.66
C TRP A 73 15.58 18.05 -3.20
N ILE A 74 15.63 16.90 -2.53
CA ILE A 74 16.15 16.84 -1.15
C ILE A 74 17.65 17.21 -1.11
N SER A 75 18.43 16.84 -2.13
CA SER A 75 19.83 17.27 -2.27
C SER A 75 19.94 18.79 -2.40
N GLU A 76 19.15 19.40 -3.29
CA GLU A 76 19.11 20.86 -3.50
C GLU A 76 18.74 21.60 -2.21
N ILE A 77 17.73 21.12 -1.46
CA ILE A 77 17.37 21.72 -0.16
C ILE A 77 18.48 21.55 0.88
N SER A 78 19.21 20.44 0.83
CA SER A 78 20.35 20.21 1.73
C SER A 78 21.50 21.17 1.44
N GLU A 79 21.75 21.47 0.16
CA GLU A 79 22.72 22.49 -0.26
C GLU A 79 22.29 23.89 0.17
N LEU A 80 21.03 24.26 -0.06
CA LEU A 80 20.47 25.56 0.35
C LEU A 80 20.55 25.79 1.87
N LYS A 81 20.43 24.72 2.66
CA LYS A 81 20.58 24.78 4.12
C LYS A 81 22.03 24.64 4.60
N ASN A 82 23.01 24.74 3.69
CA ASN A 82 24.45 24.71 3.95
C ASN A 82 24.91 23.45 4.70
N LEU A 83 24.33 22.28 4.39
CA LEU A 83 24.83 21.02 4.95
C LEU A 83 26.20 20.69 4.34
N PRO A 84 27.08 19.98 5.09
CA PRO A 84 28.37 19.53 4.55
C PRO A 84 28.19 18.65 3.31
N PRO A 85 29.09 18.72 2.30
CA PRO A 85 29.01 17.87 1.10
C PRO A 85 28.94 16.37 1.40
N SER A 86 29.62 15.91 2.46
CA SER A 86 29.57 14.52 2.94
C SER A 86 28.21 14.10 3.49
N ALA A 87 27.43 15.04 4.01
CA ALA A 87 26.07 14.80 4.47
C ALA A 87 25.08 14.80 3.30
N ILE A 88 25.28 15.71 2.33
CA ILE A 88 24.43 15.82 1.12
C ILE A 88 24.48 14.52 0.31
N SER A 89 25.66 13.94 0.09
CA SER A 89 25.81 12.66 -0.63
C SER A 89 25.04 11.49 0.00
N CYS A 90 24.72 11.58 1.29
CA CYS A 90 24.12 10.51 2.09
C CYS A 90 22.73 10.87 2.63
N VAL A 91 22.17 12.02 2.23
CA VAL A 91 20.91 12.53 2.80
C VAL A 91 19.71 11.63 2.45
N GLY A 92 19.75 11.03 1.27
CA GLY A 92 18.73 10.12 0.78
C GLY A 92 17.41 10.82 0.48
N GLY A 93 16.31 10.11 0.74
CA GLY A 93 14.96 10.50 0.36
C GLY A 93 14.30 9.37 -0.40
N LYS A 94 13.01 9.14 -0.14
CA LYS A 94 12.34 7.97 -0.71
C LYS A 94 10.85 8.19 -0.89
N ILE A 95 10.32 7.60 -1.96
CA ILE A 95 8.89 7.48 -2.18
C ILE A 95 8.41 6.11 -1.71
N PHE A 96 7.30 6.12 -1.00
CA PHE A 96 6.55 4.93 -0.62
C PHE A 96 5.18 4.98 -1.28
N THR A 97 4.74 3.88 -1.86
CA THR A 97 3.35 3.77 -2.34
C THR A 97 2.47 3.19 -1.24
N PHE A 98 1.19 3.56 -1.26
CA PHE A 98 0.18 3.00 -0.38
C PHE A 98 -1.13 2.77 -1.12
N GLY A 99 -2.20 2.46 -0.38
CA GLY A 99 -3.53 2.36 -0.96
C GLY A 99 -3.66 1.22 -1.97
N SER A 100 -4.51 1.41 -2.97
CA SER A 100 -4.93 0.31 -3.84
C SER A 100 -3.82 -0.23 -4.74
N TYR A 101 -2.92 0.65 -5.18
CA TYR A 101 -1.75 0.30 -5.98
C TYR A 101 -0.78 -0.57 -5.18
N ARG A 102 -0.40 -0.14 -3.97
CA ARG A 102 0.50 -0.92 -3.08
C ARG A 102 -0.10 -2.26 -2.66
N LEU A 103 -1.41 -2.31 -2.43
CA LEU A 103 -2.12 -3.57 -2.16
C LEU A 103 -2.12 -4.51 -3.38
N GLY A 104 -1.90 -4.02 -4.60
CA GLY A 104 -1.96 -4.78 -5.84
C GLY A 104 -3.41 -5.12 -6.23
N VAL A 105 -4.34 -4.19 -5.97
CA VAL A 105 -5.79 -4.31 -6.27
C VAL A 105 -6.35 -3.05 -6.95
N HIS A 106 -5.46 -2.25 -7.54
CA HIS A 106 -5.84 -1.12 -8.39
C HIS A 106 -6.42 -1.62 -9.72
N THR A 107 -7.31 -0.82 -10.29
CA THR A 107 -7.96 -1.10 -11.59
C THR A 107 -7.34 -0.21 -12.66
N LYS A 108 -7.62 -0.49 -13.94
CA LYS A 108 -7.19 0.39 -15.03
C LYS A 108 -7.64 1.83 -14.78
N GLY A 109 -6.75 2.78 -15.03
CA GLY A 109 -6.97 4.21 -14.79
C GLY A 109 -7.02 4.63 -13.31
N ALA A 110 -6.74 3.74 -12.35
CA ALA A 110 -6.63 4.15 -10.95
C ALA A 110 -5.40 5.04 -10.73
N ASP A 111 -5.52 5.94 -9.76
CA ASP A 111 -4.47 6.79 -9.25
C ASP A 111 -3.40 6.00 -8.48
N ILE A 112 -2.23 6.63 -8.31
CA ILE A 112 -1.17 6.16 -7.43
C ILE A 112 -1.11 7.05 -6.20
N ASP A 113 -1.43 6.46 -5.06
CA ASP A 113 -1.18 7.03 -3.74
C ASP A 113 0.30 6.88 -3.38
N ALA A 114 1.01 7.99 -3.22
CA ALA A 114 2.44 8.03 -2.92
C ALA A 114 2.75 8.95 -1.72
N LEU A 115 3.81 8.63 -0.99
CA LEU A 115 4.33 9.38 0.14
C LEU A 115 5.81 9.70 -0.08
N CYS A 116 6.12 10.99 -0.18
CA CYS A 116 7.48 11.51 -0.11
C CYS A 116 7.94 11.55 1.36
N VAL A 117 8.98 10.76 1.68
CA VAL A 117 9.61 10.74 3.00
C VAL A 117 10.96 11.46 2.92
N ALA A 118 11.08 12.52 3.71
CA ALA A 118 12.24 13.41 3.74
C ALA A 118 12.86 13.52 5.15
N PRO A 119 14.16 13.86 5.25
CA PRO A 119 14.86 14.06 6.52
C PRO A 119 14.43 15.34 7.25
N ARG A 120 14.85 15.47 8.51
CA ARG A 120 14.36 16.48 9.47
C ARG A 120 14.53 17.93 9.04
N HIS A 121 15.51 18.24 8.21
CA HIS A 121 15.77 19.60 7.75
C HIS A 121 14.89 20.01 6.57
N VAL A 122 14.18 19.09 5.89
CA VAL A 122 13.28 19.41 4.79
C VAL A 122 11.88 19.66 5.35
N GLU A 123 11.35 20.86 5.17
CA GLU A 123 10.08 21.29 5.76
C GLU A 123 8.90 21.05 4.82
N ARG A 124 7.68 21.08 5.39
CA ARG A 124 6.45 20.97 4.61
C ARG A 124 6.25 22.18 3.69
N SER A 125 6.67 23.36 4.15
CA SER A 125 6.75 24.57 3.32
C SER A 125 7.65 24.36 2.11
N ASP A 126 8.81 23.70 2.28
CA ASP A 126 9.72 23.37 1.16
C ASP A 126 9.00 22.49 0.12
N PHE A 127 8.20 21.50 0.57
CA PHE A 127 7.43 20.60 -0.30
C PHE A 127 6.34 21.32 -1.11
N PHE A 128 5.65 22.30 -0.54
CA PHE A 128 4.61 23.05 -1.27
C PHE A 128 5.13 24.27 -2.03
N SER A 129 6.39 24.65 -1.82
CA SER A 129 7.05 25.75 -2.54
C SER A 129 8.07 25.21 -3.55
N SER A 130 9.31 24.98 -3.13
CA SER A 130 10.42 24.59 -4.01
C SER A 130 10.15 23.33 -4.83
N PHE A 131 9.60 22.27 -4.23
CA PHE A 131 9.27 21.05 -4.96
C PHE A 131 8.13 21.25 -5.96
N PHE A 132 7.10 22.01 -5.56
CA PHE A 132 5.97 22.35 -6.43
C PHE A 132 6.44 23.15 -7.66
N GLU A 133 7.30 24.16 -7.47
CA GLU A 133 7.85 24.94 -8.58
C GLU A 133 8.80 24.11 -9.46
N LYS A 134 9.58 23.19 -8.89
CA LYS A 134 10.37 22.22 -9.68
C LYS A 134 9.47 21.38 -10.59
N PHE A 135 8.34 20.90 -10.07
CA PHE A 135 7.38 20.09 -10.85
C PHE A 135 6.69 20.88 -11.95
N LYS A 136 6.36 22.15 -11.69
CA LYS A 136 5.73 23.04 -12.66
C LYS A 136 6.57 23.31 -13.90
N GLN A 137 7.89 23.17 -13.80
CA GLN A 137 8.84 23.35 -14.90
C GLN A 137 9.02 22.08 -15.75
N HIS A 138 8.55 20.92 -15.30
CA HIS A 138 8.71 19.66 -16.01
C HIS A 138 7.55 19.38 -16.98
N GLU A 139 7.86 19.24 -18.27
CA GLU A 139 6.86 19.07 -19.35
C GLU A 139 6.01 17.79 -19.22
N GLU A 140 6.56 16.73 -18.63
CA GLU A 140 5.84 15.45 -18.42
C GLU A 140 4.77 15.55 -17.32
N ILE A 141 4.79 16.61 -16.49
CA ILE A 141 3.86 16.85 -15.39
C ILE A 141 2.75 17.77 -15.85
N LYS A 142 1.51 17.30 -15.71
CA LYS A 142 0.27 18.00 -16.08
C LYS A 142 -0.67 18.07 -14.88
N ASP A 143 -1.67 18.94 -14.96
CA ASP A 143 -2.75 19.06 -13.97
C ASP A 143 -2.26 19.22 -12.51
N LEU A 144 -1.11 19.89 -12.34
CA LEU A 144 -0.46 20.08 -11.05
C LEU A 144 -1.28 21.03 -10.15
N ARG A 145 -1.64 20.54 -8.96
CA ARG A 145 -2.37 21.31 -7.95
C ARG A 145 -1.95 20.91 -6.53
N ALA A 146 -1.86 21.89 -5.64
CA ALA A 146 -1.59 21.67 -4.23
C ALA A 146 -2.87 21.87 -3.41
N VAL A 147 -3.07 21.02 -2.38
CA VAL A 147 -4.16 21.15 -1.41
C VAL A 147 -3.54 21.07 -0.01
N GLU A 148 -3.12 22.22 0.51
CA GLU A 148 -2.40 22.33 1.78
C GLU A 148 -3.32 22.23 3.01
N ASP A 149 -4.53 22.78 2.91
CA ASP A 149 -5.50 22.87 4.01
C ASP A 149 -6.34 21.61 4.21
N ALA A 150 -6.08 20.55 3.44
CA ALA A 150 -6.77 19.26 3.61
C ALA A 150 -6.40 18.58 4.94
N PHE A 151 -7.26 17.65 5.38
CA PHE A 151 -6.99 16.84 6.57
C PHE A 151 -5.63 16.13 6.51
N VAL A 152 -5.24 15.69 5.29
CA VAL A 152 -3.89 15.25 4.93
C VAL A 152 -3.43 16.10 3.73
N PRO A 153 -2.44 16.99 3.90
CA PRO A 153 -1.95 17.85 2.82
C PRO A 153 -1.36 17.04 1.66
N VAL A 154 -1.69 17.39 0.42
CA VAL A 154 -1.37 16.61 -0.78
C VAL A 154 -1.05 17.51 -2.00
N ILE A 155 -0.10 17.08 -2.83
CA ILE A 155 0.07 17.58 -4.20
C ILE A 155 -0.50 16.53 -5.15
N LYS A 156 -1.41 16.94 -6.03
CA LYS A 156 -2.02 16.09 -7.04
C LYS A 156 -1.54 16.52 -8.41
N PHE A 157 -1.19 15.57 -9.27
CA PHE A 157 -0.71 15.84 -10.62
C PHE A 157 -0.87 14.61 -11.49
N LYS A 158 -0.68 14.79 -12.80
CA LYS A 158 -0.62 13.73 -13.79
C LYS A 158 0.79 13.66 -14.33
N PHE A 159 1.46 12.53 -14.11
CA PHE A 159 2.82 12.29 -14.61
C PHE A 159 2.77 11.22 -15.69
N ASP A 160 3.09 11.61 -16.92
CA ASP A 160 3.16 10.69 -18.07
C ASP A 160 1.86 9.86 -18.23
N GLY A 161 0.71 10.56 -18.10
CA GLY A 161 -0.60 9.96 -18.21
C GLY A 161 -1.20 9.39 -16.92
N ILE A 162 -0.41 9.23 -15.84
CA ILE A 162 -0.85 8.60 -14.59
C ILE A 162 -1.17 9.66 -13.53
N GLU A 163 -2.35 9.59 -12.93
CA GLU A 163 -2.73 10.43 -11.79
C GLU A 163 -1.97 9.98 -10.53
N ILE A 164 -1.34 10.93 -9.84
CA ILE A 164 -0.56 10.71 -8.62
C ILE A 164 -1.04 11.67 -7.53
N ASP A 165 -1.36 11.09 -6.38
CA ASP A 165 -1.61 11.79 -5.12
C ASP A 165 -0.35 11.66 -4.26
N LEU A 166 0.45 12.73 -4.17
CA LEU A 166 1.72 12.73 -3.42
C LEU A 166 1.57 13.46 -2.09
N LEU A 167 1.66 12.67 -1.02
CA LEU A 167 1.72 13.13 0.36
C LEU A 167 3.17 13.44 0.76
N PHE A 168 3.32 14.18 1.86
CA PHE A 168 4.62 14.49 2.45
C PHE A 168 4.68 14.16 3.93
N ALA A 169 5.77 13.49 4.33
CA ALA A 169 6.15 13.28 5.71
C ALA A 169 7.64 13.58 5.93
N ARG A 170 7.91 14.43 6.92
CA ARG A 170 9.25 14.69 7.45
C ARG A 170 9.50 13.81 8.65
N LEU A 171 10.58 13.04 8.65
CA LEU A 171 11.00 12.21 9.80
C LEU A 171 12.05 12.93 10.64
N ALA A 172 12.15 12.57 11.92
CA ALA A 172 13.17 13.05 12.84
C ALA A 172 14.55 12.38 12.62
N LEU A 173 14.93 12.16 11.35
CA LEU A 173 16.18 11.53 10.93
C LEU A 173 17.04 12.53 10.17
N GLN A 174 18.36 12.42 10.28
CA GLN A 174 19.29 13.28 9.51
C GLN A 174 19.37 12.86 8.04
N SER A 175 19.24 11.56 7.78
CA SER A 175 19.18 10.96 6.45
C SER A 175 18.09 9.90 6.38
N ILE A 176 17.61 9.61 5.18
CA ILE A 176 16.59 8.58 4.93
C ILE A 176 17.26 7.37 4.27
N PRO A 177 17.40 6.24 4.99
CA PRO A 177 18.05 5.06 4.44
C PRO A 177 17.14 4.32 3.44
N ASP A 178 17.73 3.69 2.41
CA ASP A 178 16.95 3.00 1.38
C ASP A 178 16.17 1.79 1.93
N ASN A 179 16.62 1.19 3.03
CA ASN A 179 15.96 0.06 3.72
C ASN A 179 15.01 0.51 4.85
N LEU A 180 14.63 1.79 4.91
CA LEU A 180 13.71 2.32 5.92
C LEU A 180 12.38 1.55 5.92
N ASP A 181 11.99 1.04 7.09
CA ASP A 181 10.68 0.44 7.37
C ASP A 181 9.81 1.43 8.16
N LEU A 182 8.66 1.78 7.60
CA LEU A 182 7.74 2.75 8.20
C LEU A 182 6.83 2.13 9.28
N ARG A 183 6.86 0.82 9.52
CA ARG A 183 5.97 0.16 10.49
C ARG A 183 6.34 0.42 11.95
N GLY A 184 7.62 0.63 12.26
CA GLY A 184 8.08 0.84 13.63
C GLY A 184 7.49 2.11 14.26
N ASP A 185 6.96 2.03 15.48
CA ASP A 185 6.32 3.18 16.16
C ASP A 185 7.31 4.29 16.55
N SER A 186 8.60 3.95 16.65
CA SER A 186 9.66 4.90 16.99
C SER A 186 9.76 6.07 16.01
N ILE A 187 9.41 5.86 14.73
CA ILE A 187 9.46 6.91 13.71
C ILE A 187 8.41 8.01 13.93
N LEU A 188 7.36 7.74 14.72
CA LEU A 188 6.26 8.68 14.97
C LEU A 188 6.56 9.66 16.10
N ARG A 189 7.64 9.45 16.85
CA ARG A 189 8.00 10.28 18.01
C ARG A 189 8.28 11.72 17.58
N ASN A 190 7.66 12.66 18.28
CA ASN A 190 7.84 14.11 18.10
C ASN A 190 7.57 14.61 16.67
N LEU A 191 6.68 13.93 15.93
CA LEU A 191 6.24 14.39 14.62
C LEU A 191 5.02 15.29 14.72
N ASP A 192 4.95 16.26 13.81
CA ASP A 192 3.72 17.03 13.57
C ASP A 192 2.56 16.10 13.19
N ILE A 193 1.35 16.42 13.65
CA ILE A 193 0.15 15.59 13.43
C ILE A 193 -0.12 15.37 11.95
N ARG A 194 0.21 16.34 11.08
CA ARG A 194 0.07 16.21 9.62
C ARG A 194 1.04 15.16 9.06
N CYS A 195 2.26 15.06 9.58
CA CYS A 195 3.20 13.99 9.20
C CYS A 195 2.71 12.61 9.65
N ILE A 196 2.17 12.50 10.88
CA ILE A 196 1.60 11.25 11.39
C ILE A 196 0.45 10.79 10.48
N ARG A 197 -0.45 11.69 10.11
CA ARG A 197 -1.56 11.39 9.17
C ARG A 197 -1.05 10.94 7.81
N SER A 198 -0.03 11.59 7.25
CA SER A 198 0.57 11.18 5.96
C SER A 198 1.20 9.78 6.03
N LEU A 199 1.88 9.45 7.14
CA LEU A 199 2.53 8.15 7.34
C LEU A 199 1.53 6.99 7.49
N ASN A 200 0.34 7.28 8.02
CA ASN A 200 -0.67 6.25 8.29
C ASN A 200 -1.10 5.48 7.03
N GLY A 201 -1.16 6.14 5.86
CA GLY A 201 -1.51 5.48 4.60
C GLY A 201 -0.59 4.29 4.29
N CYS A 202 0.73 4.53 4.31
CA CYS A 202 1.74 3.49 4.10
C CYS A 202 1.70 2.43 5.20
N ARG A 203 1.65 2.86 6.46
CA ARG A 203 1.66 1.95 7.62
C ARG A 203 0.49 0.99 7.61
N VAL A 204 -0.74 1.50 7.45
CA VAL A 204 -1.94 0.66 7.40
C VAL A 204 -1.88 -0.31 6.24
N THR A 205 -1.41 0.13 5.08
CA THR A 205 -1.32 -0.71 3.88
C THR A 205 -0.34 -1.87 4.08
N ASP A 206 0.86 -1.59 4.60
CA ASP A 206 1.87 -2.61 4.85
C ASP A 206 1.47 -3.55 6.00
N GLU A 207 0.80 -3.05 7.04
CA GLU A 207 0.23 -3.88 8.10
C GLU A 207 -0.83 -4.85 7.57
N ILE A 208 -1.76 -4.40 6.72
CA ILE A 208 -2.74 -5.28 6.08
C ILE A 208 -2.03 -6.41 5.32
N LEU A 209 -0.99 -6.10 4.54
CA LEU A 209 -0.23 -7.10 3.78
C LEU A 209 0.57 -8.05 4.68
N TYR A 210 0.99 -7.59 5.85
CA TYR A 210 1.70 -8.41 6.85
C TYR A 210 0.75 -9.35 7.61
N LEU A 211 -0.50 -8.92 7.81
CA LEU A 211 -1.50 -9.59 8.64
C LEU A 211 -2.41 -10.58 7.89
N VAL A 212 -2.20 -10.77 6.59
CA VAL A 212 -2.92 -11.77 5.78
C VAL A 212 -2.08 -13.03 5.56
N PRO A 213 -2.67 -14.23 5.68
CA PRO A 213 -1.93 -15.50 5.53
C PRO A 213 -1.49 -15.78 4.09
N ASN A 214 -2.29 -15.36 3.11
CA ASN A 214 -1.97 -15.50 1.68
C ASN A 214 -2.35 -14.21 0.94
N LYS A 215 -1.33 -13.51 0.42
CA LYS A 215 -1.49 -12.20 -0.26
C LYS A 215 -2.23 -12.31 -1.59
N GLU A 216 -2.05 -13.40 -2.34
CA GLU A 216 -2.70 -13.59 -3.64
C GLU A 216 -4.20 -13.82 -3.49
N ASN A 217 -4.58 -14.73 -2.59
CA ASN A 217 -5.98 -14.98 -2.25
C ASN A 217 -6.65 -13.73 -1.68
N PHE A 218 -5.95 -12.97 -0.83
CA PHE A 218 -6.42 -11.67 -0.35
C PHE A 218 -6.68 -10.68 -1.50
N ARG A 219 -5.72 -10.49 -2.40
CA ARG A 219 -5.85 -9.55 -3.53
C ARG A 219 -7.02 -9.90 -4.44
N LEU A 220 -7.15 -11.17 -4.80
CA LEU A 220 -8.21 -11.63 -5.70
C LEU A 220 -9.60 -11.47 -5.04
N THR A 221 -9.71 -11.81 -3.76
CA THR A 221 -10.94 -11.59 -2.97
C THR A 221 -11.27 -10.10 -2.89
N LEU A 222 -10.28 -9.25 -2.61
CA LEU A 222 -10.49 -7.80 -2.49
C LEU A 222 -10.89 -7.16 -3.83
N ARG A 223 -10.34 -7.62 -4.97
CA ARG A 223 -10.82 -7.20 -6.29
C ARG A 223 -12.31 -7.51 -6.48
N ALA A 224 -12.75 -8.72 -6.13
CA ALA A 224 -14.14 -9.13 -6.21
C ALA A 224 -15.06 -8.30 -5.30
N ILE A 225 -14.67 -8.09 -4.04
CA ILE A 225 -15.46 -7.30 -3.08
C ILE A 225 -15.53 -5.82 -3.47
N LYS A 226 -14.43 -5.23 -3.96
CA LYS A 226 -14.45 -3.84 -4.47
C LYS A 226 -15.37 -3.69 -5.68
N LEU A 227 -15.30 -4.62 -6.63
CA LEU A 227 -16.19 -4.62 -7.79
C LEU A 227 -17.66 -4.74 -7.36
N TRP A 228 -17.96 -5.69 -6.49
CA TRP A 228 -19.30 -5.87 -5.92
C TRP A 228 -19.79 -4.60 -5.22
N ALA A 229 -19.02 -4.03 -4.29
CA ALA A 229 -19.42 -2.85 -3.53
C ALA A 229 -19.70 -1.64 -4.44
N LYS A 230 -18.86 -1.42 -5.46
CA LYS A 230 -19.08 -0.37 -6.47
C LYS A 230 -20.38 -0.62 -7.26
N ARG A 231 -20.61 -1.85 -7.74
CA ARG A 231 -21.81 -2.22 -8.52
C ARG A 231 -23.10 -2.18 -7.69
N ARG A 232 -23.00 -2.26 -6.36
CA ARG A 232 -24.11 -2.14 -5.42
C ARG A 232 -24.30 -0.72 -4.87
N GLY A 233 -23.48 0.24 -5.28
CA GLY A 233 -23.61 1.64 -4.86
C GLY A 233 -23.21 1.92 -3.41
N ILE A 234 -22.42 1.04 -2.78
CA ILE A 234 -22.03 1.11 -1.36
C ILE A 234 -20.52 1.32 -1.18
N TYR A 235 -19.87 1.95 -2.14
CA TYR A 235 -18.44 2.28 -2.12
C TYR A 235 -18.26 3.80 -2.15
N SER A 236 -18.23 4.46 -0.99
CA SER A 236 -17.91 5.89 -0.86
C SER A 236 -17.77 6.30 0.61
N ASN A 237 -16.54 6.62 1.05
CA ASN A 237 -16.32 7.15 2.41
C ASN A 237 -16.98 8.52 2.61
N MET A 238 -17.00 9.35 1.56
CA MET A 238 -17.58 10.69 1.60
C MET A 238 -19.10 10.67 1.83
N LEU A 239 -19.78 9.63 1.37
CA LEU A 239 -21.23 9.45 1.54
C LEU A 239 -21.58 8.57 2.75
N GLY A 240 -20.62 8.30 3.65
CA GLY A 240 -20.84 7.48 4.84
C GLY A 240 -20.82 5.95 4.62
N PHE A 241 -20.52 5.49 3.41
CA PHE A 241 -20.27 4.07 3.12
C PHE A 241 -18.79 3.71 3.34
N LEU A 242 -18.43 2.45 3.12
CA LEU A 242 -17.05 2.00 3.26
C LEU A 242 -16.18 2.46 2.07
N GLY A 243 -15.01 2.99 2.39
CA GLY A 243 -13.93 3.27 1.43
C GLY A 243 -13.01 2.07 1.19
N GLY A 244 -11.99 2.27 0.35
CA GLY A 244 -11.09 1.19 -0.08
C GLY A 244 -10.33 0.48 1.05
N VAL A 245 -9.80 1.25 2.00
CA VAL A 245 -9.07 0.69 3.15
C VAL A 245 -10.01 -0.10 4.07
N SER A 246 -11.23 0.40 4.30
CA SER A 246 -12.24 -0.29 5.11
C SER A 246 -12.58 -1.65 4.50
N TRP A 247 -12.86 -1.71 3.18
CA TRP A 247 -13.07 -2.98 2.49
C TRP A 247 -11.86 -3.91 2.55
N ALA A 248 -10.64 -3.37 2.41
CA ALA A 248 -9.41 -4.15 2.54
C ALA A 248 -9.29 -4.80 3.93
N MET A 249 -9.59 -4.07 5.01
CA MET A 249 -9.56 -4.62 6.37
C MET A 249 -10.61 -5.71 6.58
N LEU A 250 -11.83 -5.54 6.08
CA LEU A 250 -12.88 -6.58 6.18
C LEU A 250 -12.47 -7.86 5.44
N VAL A 251 -11.90 -7.72 4.24
CA VAL A 251 -11.39 -8.86 3.47
C VAL A 251 -10.20 -9.51 4.18
N ALA A 252 -9.25 -8.72 4.67
CA ALA A 252 -8.11 -9.24 5.43
C ALA A 252 -8.56 -10.05 6.65
N ARG A 253 -9.56 -9.56 7.38
CA ARG A 253 -10.14 -10.27 8.52
C ARG A 253 -10.79 -11.59 8.12
N THR A 254 -11.46 -11.65 6.97
CA THR A 254 -11.98 -12.91 6.41
C THR A 254 -10.85 -13.89 6.10
N CYS A 255 -9.75 -13.41 5.51
CA CYS A 255 -8.57 -14.24 5.23
C CYS A 255 -7.95 -14.81 6.52
N GLN A 256 -7.90 -14.04 7.61
CA GLN A 256 -7.40 -14.52 8.90
C GLN A 256 -8.25 -15.67 9.47
N LEU A 257 -9.58 -15.60 9.28
CA LEU A 257 -10.51 -16.62 9.77
C LEU A 257 -10.50 -17.91 8.94
N TYR A 258 -10.03 -17.83 7.69
CA TYR A 258 -9.98 -18.94 6.73
C TYR A 258 -8.63 -18.97 5.99
N PRO A 259 -7.51 -19.24 6.69
CA PRO A 259 -6.16 -18.98 6.17
C PRO A 259 -5.76 -19.82 4.96
N ASN A 260 -6.35 -20.99 4.80
CA ASN A 260 -6.06 -21.91 3.70
C ASN A 260 -7.05 -21.79 2.53
N ALA A 261 -8.09 -20.97 2.65
CA ALA A 261 -9.14 -20.87 1.62
C ALA A 261 -8.69 -20.07 0.39
N VAL A 262 -9.22 -20.46 -0.77
CA VAL A 262 -9.06 -19.73 -2.05
C VAL A 262 -10.12 -18.65 -2.22
N ALA A 263 -9.89 -17.73 -3.17
CA ALA A 263 -10.69 -16.50 -3.30
C ALA A 263 -12.20 -16.73 -3.46
N ALA A 264 -12.66 -17.73 -4.22
CA ALA A 264 -14.11 -17.99 -4.34
C ALA A 264 -14.74 -18.33 -2.98
N THR A 265 -14.09 -19.20 -2.21
CA THR A 265 -14.51 -19.54 -0.85
C THR A 265 -14.45 -18.32 0.07
N LEU A 266 -13.39 -17.52 -0.01
CA LEU A 266 -13.23 -16.30 0.79
C LEU A 266 -14.33 -15.27 0.49
N VAL A 267 -14.72 -15.07 -0.77
CA VAL A 267 -15.85 -14.18 -1.14
C VAL A 267 -17.15 -14.68 -0.50
N HIS A 268 -17.42 -15.99 -0.56
CA HIS A 268 -18.61 -16.55 0.09
C HIS A 268 -18.55 -16.37 1.62
N LYS A 269 -17.40 -16.67 2.23
CA LYS A 269 -17.20 -16.52 3.69
C LYS A 269 -17.27 -15.06 4.15
N PHE A 270 -16.81 -14.12 3.33
CA PHE A 270 -16.92 -12.69 3.60
C PHE A 270 -18.38 -12.31 3.86
N PHE A 271 -19.30 -12.66 2.97
CA PHE A 271 -20.71 -12.36 3.15
C PHE A 271 -21.32 -13.11 4.33
N LEU A 272 -20.97 -14.39 4.54
CA LEU A 272 -21.44 -15.16 5.69
C LEU A 272 -21.05 -14.50 7.02
N VAL A 273 -19.79 -14.06 7.12
CA VAL A 273 -19.23 -13.46 8.33
C VAL A 273 -19.86 -12.09 8.58
N PHE A 274 -19.86 -11.19 7.59
CA PHE A 274 -20.31 -9.81 7.80
C PHE A 274 -21.83 -9.62 7.78
N SER A 275 -22.60 -10.58 7.29
CA SER A 275 -24.08 -10.57 7.44
C SER A 275 -24.54 -10.98 8.84
N LYS A 276 -23.65 -11.56 9.65
CA LYS A 276 -23.91 -12.04 11.01
C LYS A 276 -22.85 -11.53 12.01
N TRP A 277 -22.27 -10.36 11.73
CA TRP A 277 -21.12 -9.82 12.44
C TRP A 277 -21.42 -9.51 13.91
#